data_AF-A0A4W5MQV9-F1
#
_entry.id   AF-A0A4W5MQV9-F1
#
_cell.length_a   1.000
_cell.length_b   1.000
_cell.length_c   1.000
_cell.angle_alpha   90.00
_cell.angle_beta   90.00
_cell.angle_gamma   90.00
#
_symmetry.space_group_name_H-M   'P 1'
#
loop_
_entity.id
_entity.type
_entity.pdbx_description
1 polymer ?
#
loop_
_entity_poly.entity_id
_entity_poly.type
_entity_poly.pdbx_seq_one_letter_code
_entity_poly.pdbx_strand_id
1 'polypeptide(L)'
;HPQEVPVSRLKRTSDNSKTSCLLYLPADHFYYRKSKSVEAVVAQIASYERAVNEIYDKANFDGFKLINFKVKYLSVRTPRLTMAAMFPVSGLIQFGCADAPP
;
A
#
# COMPACT_ATOMS: atom_id res chain seq x y z
N HIS A 1 10.90 26.15 43.64
CA HIS A 1 10.39 25.82 42.30
C HIS A 1 10.95 24.44 41.94
N PRO A 2 10.16 23.35 41.99
CA PRO A 2 10.68 22.02 41.69
C PRO A 2 10.97 21.94 40.19
N GLN A 3 12.19 21.54 39.83
CA GLN A 3 12.57 21.34 38.44
C GLN A 3 11.89 20.10 37.86
N GLU A 4 11.15 20.31 36.78
CA GLU A 4 10.53 19.26 35.98
C GLU A 4 11.63 18.53 35.19
N VAL A 5 11.97 17.31 35.63
CA VAL A 5 12.93 16.46 34.94
C VAL A 5 12.31 16.09 33.57
N PRO A 6 12.95 16.40 32.43
CA PRO A 6 12.43 15.99 31.15
C PRO A 6 12.44 14.47 31.13
N VAL A 7 11.27 13.84 30.98
CA VAL A 7 11.19 12.41 30.70
C VAL A 7 11.82 12.19 29.33
N SER A 8 13.13 11.93 29.32
CA SER A 8 13.89 11.59 28.13
C SER A 8 13.40 10.24 27.63
N ARG A 9 12.37 10.26 26.79
CA ARG A 9 11.89 9.08 26.10
C ARG A 9 13.04 8.57 25.23
N LEU A 10 13.54 7.38 25.54
CA LEU A 10 14.60 6.74 24.77
C LEU A 10 14.19 6.73 23.29
N LYS A 11 14.99 7.39 22.44
CA LYS A 11 14.77 7.43 21.00
C LYS A 11 14.82 5.98 20.52
N ARG A 12 13.72 5.49 19.93
CA ARG A 12 13.67 4.11 19.43
C ARG A 12 14.76 3.98 18.36
N THR A 13 15.66 3.02 18.54
CA THR A 13 16.67 2.69 17.53
C THR A 13 15.95 2.23 16.27
N SER A 14 16.17 2.95 15.16
CA SER A 14 15.69 2.54 13.86
C SER A 14 16.50 1.32 13.39
N ASP A 15 15.79 0.29 12.93
CA ASP A 15 16.39 -0.97 12.48
C ASP A 15 16.62 -0.89 10.97
N ASN A 16 17.88 -0.87 10.56
CA ASN A 16 18.29 -0.77 9.16
C ASN A 16 17.85 -1.97 8.31
N SER A 17 17.41 -3.08 8.92
CA SER A 17 16.86 -4.23 8.20
C SER A 17 15.38 -4.07 7.83
N LYS A 18 14.66 -3.14 8.49
CA LYS A 18 13.22 -2.93 8.33
C LYS A 18 12.92 -1.66 7.52
N THR A 19 13.28 -1.66 6.25
CA THR A 19 13.09 -0.51 5.35
C THR A 19 11.83 -0.61 4.47
N SER A 20 11.11 -1.74 4.54
CA SER A 20 9.92 -2.00 3.71
C SER A 20 8.62 -1.77 4.48
N CYS A 21 7.71 -0.96 3.93
CA CYS A 21 6.37 -0.72 4.47
C CYS A 21 5.31 -1.54 3.70
N LEU A 22 4.58 -2.40 4.41
CA LEU A 22 3.49 -3.18 3.84
C LEU A 22 2.18 -2.40 3.92
N LEU A 23 1.58 -2.11 2.77
CA LEU A 23 0.39 -1.28 2.64
C LEU A 23 -0.89 -2.12 2.52
N TYR A 24 -1.94 -1.63 3.16
CA TYR A 24 -3.31 -2.12 3.05
C TYR A 24 -4.14 -0.99 2.44
N LEU A 25 -4.54 -1.14 1.18
CA LEU A 25 -5.18 -0.07 0.42
C LEU A 25 -6.65 -0.39 0.15
N PRO A 26 -7.59 0.42 0.65
CA PRO A 26 -8.99 0.37 0.21
C PRO A 26 -9.19 1.27 -1.01
N ALA A 27 -9.69 0.70 -2.11
CA ALA A 27 -10.24 1.42 -3.24
C ALA A 27 -11.76 1.50 -3.08
N ASP A 28 -12.29 2.70 -2.86
CA ASP A 28 -13.72 2.90 -2.70
C ASP A 28 -14.49 2.81 -4.03
N HIS A 29 -15.82 2.91 -3.93
CA HIS A 29 -16.70 2.82 -5.09
C HIS A 29 -16.56 4.01 -6.05
N PHE A 30 -16.13 5.19 -5.59
CA PHE A 30 -15.88 6.34 -6.46
C PHE A 30 -14.62 6.14 -7.28
N TYR A 31 -13.56 5.62 -6.66
CA TYR A 31 -12.32 5.26 -7.33
C TYR A 31 -12.59 4.19 -8.38
N TYR A 32 -13.27 3.10 -8.01
CA TYR A 32 -13.68 2.04 -8.95
C TYR A 32 -14.53 2.58 -10.12
N ARG A 33 -15.48 3.49 -9.87
CA ARG A 33 -16.32 4.08 -10.93
C ARG A 33 -15.50 4.85 -11.96
N LYS A 34 -14.39 5.48 -11.56
CA LYS A 34 -13.50 6.21 -12.47
C LYS A 34 -12.64 5.25 -13.30
N SER A 35 -12.11 4.20 -12.70
CA SER A 35 -11.26 3.20 -13.36
C SER A 35 -12.05 2.17 -14.17
N LYS A 36 -13.35 1.98 -13.87
CA LYS A 36 -14.33 1.14 -14.59
C LYS A 36 -14.10 -0.37 -14.52
N SER A 37 -12.94 -0.83 -14.07
CA SER A 37 -12.65 -2.25 -13.82
C SER A 37 -11.68 -2.44 -12.65
N VAL A 38 -11.64 -3.66 -12.10
CA VAL A 38 -10.73 -4.01 -11.00
C VAL A 38 -9.28 -4.03 -11.49
N GLU A 39 -9.05 -4.51 -12.70
CA GLU A 39 -7.73 -4.57 -13.35
C GLU A 39 -7.16 -3.16 -13.52
N ALA A 40 -7.99 -2.20 -13.90
CA ALA A 40 -7.60 -0.80 -14.01
C ALA A 40 -7.26 -0.18 -12.63
N VAL A 41 -7.96 -0.56 -11.56
CA VAL A 41 -7.61 -0.16 -10.18
C VAL A 41 -6.24 -0.72 -9.80
N VAL A 42 -6.02 -2.02 -10.04
CA VAL A 42 -4.76 -2.71 -9.72
C VAL A 42 -3.60 -2.07 -10.48
N ALA A 43 -3.76 -1.84 -11.79
CA ALA A 43 -2.73 -1.24 -12.64
C ALA A 43 -2.37 0.19 -12.18
N GLN A 44 -3.37 1.00 -11.83
CA GLN A 44 -3.12 2.36 -11.31
C GLN A 44 -2.36 2.32 -9.99
N ILE A 45 -2.78 1.47 -9.06
CA ILE A 45 -2.12 1.34 -7.75
C ILE A 45 -0.68 0.84 -7.89
N ALA A 46 -0.43 -0.13 -8.78
CA ALA A 46 0.92 -0.62 -9.06
C ALA A 46 1.81 0.49 -9.68
N SER A 47 1.24 1.32 -10.56
CA SER A 47 1.95 2.48 -11.11
C SER A 47 2.29 3.51 -10.02
N TYR A 48 1.37 3.76 -9.09
CA TYR A 48 1.63 4.67 -7.97
C TYR A 48 2.66 4.12 -6.98
N GLU A 49 2.59 2.83 -6.64
CA GLU A 49 3.59 2.16 -5.80
C GLU A 49 4.99 2.33 -6.40
N ARG A 50 5.14 2.11 -7.71
CA ARG A 50 6.41 2.31 -8.42
C ARG A 50 6.87 3.76 -8.33
N ALA A 51 6.01 4.72 -8.66
CA ALA A 51 6.37 6.14 -8.65
C ALA A 51 6.77 6.64 -7.25
N VAL A 52 6.08 6.16 -6.21
CA VAL A 52 6.44 6.46 -4.82
C VAL A 52 7.79 5.85 -4.48
N ASN A 53 8.04 4.58 -4.82
CA ASN A 53 9.33 3.95 -4.58
C ASN A 53 10.48 4.69 -5.28
N GLU A 54 10.29 5.17 -6.52
CA GLU A 54 11.29 5.98 -7.23
C GLU A 54 11.61 7.32 -6.55
N ILE A 55 10.64 7.93 -5.84
CA ILE A 55 10.85 9.14 -5.05
C ILE A 55 11.66 8.80 -3.79
N TYR A 56 11.28 7.74 -3.08
CA TYR A 56 11.91 7.34 -1.82
C TYR A 56 13.33 6.77 -2.01
N ASP A 57 13.62 6.15 -3.17
CA ASP A 57 14.96 5.69 -3.52
C ASP A 57 15.95 6.85 -3.69
N LYS A 58 15.48 8.05 -4.05
CA LYS A 58 16.31 9.26 -4.24
C LYS A 58 16.42 10.12 -2.99
N ALA A 59 15.55 9.91 -2.00
CA ALA A 59 15.54 10.70 -0.78
C ALA A 59 16.66 10.27 0.18
N ASN A 60 17.27 11.25 0.86
CA ASN A 60 18.28 10.98 1.88
C ASN A 60 17.62 10.93 3.26
N PHE A 61 17.59 9.75 3.87
CA PHE A 61 17.07 9.52 5.20
C PHE A 61 18.22 9.24 6.18
N ASP A 62 19.19 10.16 6.32
CA ASP A 62 20.32 10.03 7.26
C ASP A 62 21.06 8.68 7.18
N GLY A 63 21.24 8.16 5.96
CA GLY A 63 21.92 6.89 5.71
C GLY A 63 21.02 5.66 5.60
N PHE A 64 19.72 5.78 5.88
CA PHE A 64 18.74 4.73 5.54
C PHE A 64 18.53 4.69 4.02
N LYS A 65 18.77 3.53 3.42
CA LYS A 65 18.63 3.27 1.98
C LYS A 65 17.56 2.21 1.73
N LEU A 66 17.08 2.11 0.49
CA LEU A 66 16.13 1.07 0.05
C LEU A 66 14.80 1.12 0.83
N ILE A 67 14.34 2.32 1.18
CA ILE A 67 13.02 2.51 1.77
C ILE A 67 11.99 2.27 0.67
N ASN A 68 11.19 1.22 0.82
CA ASN A 68 10.22 0.82 -0.19
C ASN A 68 8.84 0.57 0.41
N PHE A 69 7.83 0.71 -0.42
CA PHE A 69 6.45 0.42 -0.14
C PHE A 69 6.02 -0.76 -1.00
N LYS A 70 5.27 -1.68 -0.38
CA LYS A 70 4.71 -2.84 -1.04
C LYS A 70 3.25 -2.98 -0.69
N VAL A 71 2.37 -3.09 -1.68
CA VAL A 71 0.96 -3.35 -1.40
C VAL A 71 0.80 -4.81 -0.99
N LYS A 72 0.38 -5.04 0.25
CA LYS A 72 0.12 -6.38 0.79
C LYS A 72 -1.30 -6.82 0.50
N TYR A 73 -2.26 -5.90 0.67
CA TYR A 73 -3.67 -6.15 0.40
C TYR A 73 -4.32 -4.94 -0.26
N LEU A 74 -5.10 -5.22 -1.30
CA LEU A 74 -5.96 -4.26 -1.97
C LEU A 74 -7.42 -4.70 -1.83
N SER A 75 -8.25 -3.82 -1.27
CA SER A 75 -9.69 -4.04 -1.09
C SER A 75 -10.46 -3.15 -2.06
N VAL A 76 -11.12 -3.74 -3.07
CA VAL A 76 -11.88 -2.96 -4.06
C VAL A 76 -13.37 -3.04 -3.78
N ARG A 77 -13.99 -1.90 -3.47
CA ARG A 77 -15.45 -1.79 -3.28
C ARG A 77 -16.11 -1.50 -4.62
N THR A 78 -16.83 -2.47 -5.16
CA THR A 78 -17.63 -2.27 -6.38
C THR A 78 -19.08 -1.92 -6.00
N PRO A 79 -19.79 -1.11 -6.81
CA PRO A 79 -21.18 -0.74 -6.53
C PRO A 79 -22.19 -1.90 -6.69
N ARG A 80 -21.79 -3.02 -7.32
CA ARG A 80 -22.68 -4.17 -7.61
C ARG A 80 -22.48 -5.35 -6.66
N LEU A 81 -21.39 -5.41 -5.92
CA LEU A 81 -21.11 -6.45 -4.93
C LEU A 81 -20.79 -5.79 -3.59
N THR A 82 -21.62 -6.07 -2.59
CA THR A 82 -21.38 -5.69 -1.18
C THR A 82 -20.17 -6.39 -0.57
N MET A 83 -19.55 -7.35 -1.29
CA MET A 83 -18.32 -8.01 -0.88
C MET A 83 -17.11 -7.32 -1.48
N ALA A 84 -16.26 -6.79 -0.60
CA ALA A 84 -14.96 -6.28 -0.98
C ALA A 84 -14.07 -7.44 -1.43
N ALA A 85 -13.67 -7.45 -2.70
CA ALA A 85 -12.67 -8.40 -3.17
C ALA A 85 -11.30 -7.99 -2.62
N MET A 86 -10.64 -8.91 -1.91
CA MET A 86 -9.28 -8.73 -1.37
C MET A 86 -8.30 -9.42 -2.28
N PHE A 87 -7.38 -8.65 -2.88
CA PHE A 87 -6.38 -9.19 -3.79
C PHE A 87 -4.99 -9.14 -3.13
N PRO A 88 -4.28 -10.28 -3.00
CA PRO A 88 -2.85 -10.27 -2.69
C PRO A 88 -2.09 -9.81 -3.94
N VAL A 89 -1.31 -8.73 -3.83
CA VAL A 89 -0.57 -8.15 -4.97
C VAL A 89 0.76 -8.88 -5.23
N SER A 90 1.19 -9.74 -4.30
CA SER A 90 2.45 -10.50 -4.39
C SER A 90 2.21 -11.91 -4.93
N GLY A 91 2.24 -12.06 -6.26
CA GLY A 91 2.35 -13.34 -6.97
C GLY A 91 1.10 -13.69 -7.78
N LEU A 92 1.22 -13.57 -9.11
CA LEU A 92 0.18 -13.81 -10.14
C LEU A 92 -1.18 -13.18 -9.81
N ILE A 93 -1.60 -12.23 -10.65
CA ILE A 93 -3.04 -12.10 -10.92
C ILE A 93 -3.45 -13.45 -11.53
N GLN A 94 -3.88 -14.40 -10.70
CA GLN A 94 -4.74 -15.48 -11.17
C GLN A 94 -5.99 -14.76 -11.66
N PHE A 95 -6.02 -14.49 -12.96
CA PHE A 95 -7.22 -14.21 -13.71
C PHE A 95 -8.13 -15.44 -13.54
N GLY A 96 -8.85 -15.47 -12.42
CA GLY A 96 -10.15 -16.10 -12.39
C GLY A 96 -11.11 -15.13 -13.05
N CYS A 97 -11.09 -15.06 -14.39
CA CYS A 97 -12.33 -14.83 -15.09
C CYS A 97 -13.26 -15.96 -14.63
N ALA A 98 -14.12 -15.68 -13.67
CA ALA A 98 -15.37 -16.41 -13.58
C ALA A 98 -16.19 -15.93 -14.78
N ASP A 99 -15.89 -16.51 -15.94
CA ASP A 99 -16.83 -16.58 -17.05
C ASP A 99 -18.16 -17.11 -16.47
N ALA A 100 -19.18 -16.27 -16.52
CA ALA A 100 -20.54 -16.76 -16.64
C ALA A 100 -20.64 -17.48 -17.99
N PRO A 101 -21.27 -18.66 -18.13
CA PRO A 101 -22.74 -18.70 -18.35
C PRO A 101 -23.42 -20.07 -18.03
N PRO A 102 -24.70 -20.29 -18.36
CA PRO A 102 -25.86 -19.39 -18.45
C PRO A 102 -26.73 -19.41 -17.17
#